data_AF-X1QE01-F1
#
_entry.id   AF-X1QE01-F1
#
_cell.length_a   1.000
_cell.length_b   1.000
_cell.length_c   1.000
_cell.angle_alpha   90.00
_cell.angle_beta   90.00
_cell.angle_gamma   90.00
#
_symmetry.space_group_name_H-M   'P 1'
#
loop_
_entity.id
_entity.type
_entity.pdbx_description
1 polymer ?
#
loop_
_entity_poly.entity_id
_entity_poly.type
_entity_poly.pdbx_seq_one_letter_code
_entity_poly.pdbx_strand_id
1 'polypeptide(L)' 'PSEDTRGGEDISVGANSRARLRILLERYAINHPARLRAVLRAAPESVKPALRRAIAVSVAGYERALKALD' A
#
# COMPACT_ATOMS: atom_id res chain seq x y z
N PRO A 1 -25.76 15.26 -34.35
CA PRO A 1 -24.79 14.20 -33.99
C PRO A 1 -23.36 14.72 -34.04
N SER A 2 -22.68 14.70 -32.89
CA SER A 2 -21.21 14.59 -32.76
C SER A 2 -20.90 14.65 -31.26
N GLU A 3 -21.12 13.53 -30.60
CA GLU A 3 -20.35 13.17 -29.42
C GLU A 3 -18.97 12.75 -29.90
N ASP A 4 -17.92 13.26 -29.26
CA ASP A 4 -16.59 12.65 -29.07
C ASP A 4 -15.55 13.75 -28.92
N THR A 5 -15.06 13.95 -27.69
CA THR A 5 -13.70 14.46 -27.34
C THR A 5 -13.58 14.87 -25.85
N ARG A 6 -14.16 14.09 -24.92
CA ARG A 6 -13.91 14.30 -23.47
C ARG A 6 -13.07 13.20 -22.79
N GLY A 7 -12.74 12.12 -23.50
CA GLY A 7 -12.10 10.93 -22.90
C GLY A 7 -10.59 10.97 -22.71
N GLY A 8 -9.86 11.89 -23.35
CA GLY A 8 -8.38 11.85 -23.36
C GLY A 8 -7.70 12.41 -22.11
N GLU A 9 -8.31 13.40 -21.46
CA GLU A 9 -7.68 14.14 -20.35
C GLU A 9 -7.86 13.42 -19.01
N ASP A 10 -9.04 12.83 -18.77
CA ASP A 10 -9.34 12.06 -17.55
C ASP A 10 -8.50 10.78 -17.43
N ILE A 11 -8.20 10.11 -18.55
CA ILE A 11 -7.38 8.89 -18.55
C ILE A 11 -5.94 9.19 -18.16
N SER A 12 -5.39 10.32 -18.62
CA SER A 12 -4.01 10.74 -18.30
C SER A 12 -3.86 11.14 -16.83
N VAL A 13 -4.86 11.85 -16.26
CA VAL A 13 -4.90 12.20 -14.83
C VAL A 13 -5.07 10.94 -13.96
N GLY A 14 -5.91 9.99 -14.39
CA GLY A 14 -6.09 8.70 -13.72
C GLY A 14 -4.82 7.85 -13.69
N ALA A 15 -4.09 7.78 -14.81
CA ALA A 15 -2.83 7.03 -14.92
C ALA A 15 -1.72 7.63 -14.01
N ASN A 16 -1.60 8.97 -13.97
CA ASN A 16 -0.65 9.67 -13.10
C ASN A 16 -1.00 9.44 -11.60
N SER A 17 -2.29 9.47 -11.27
CA SER A 17 -2.77 9.19 -9.90
C SER A 17 -2.48 7.75 -9.46
N ARG A 18 -2.69 6.77 -10.36
CA ARG A 18 -2.39 5.34 -10.11
C ARG A 18 -0.89 5.12 -9.91
N ALA A 19 -0.05 5.73 -10.74
CA ALA A 19 1.41 5.63 -10.62
C ALA A 19 1.92 6.24 -9.30
N ARG A 20 1.41 7.42 -8.90
CA ARG A 20 1.74 8.04 -7.61
C ARG A 20 1.31 7.17 -6.43
N LEU A 21 0.11 6.60 -6.50
CA LEU A 21 -0.40 5.71 -5.45
C LEU A 21 0.46 4.44 -5.33
N ARG A 22 0.89 3.86 -6.45
CA ARG A 22 1.80 2.72 -6.46
C ARG A 22 3.11 3.04 -5.75
N ILE A 23 3.77 4.15 -6.12
CA ILE A 23 5.04 4.59 -5.49
C ILE A 23 4.87 4.77 -3.97
N LEU A 24 3.75 5.36 -3.53
CA LEU A 24 3.45 5.52 -2.11
C LEU A 24 3.28 4.18 -1.41
N LEU A 25 2.55 3.24 -2.01
CA LEU A 25 2.34 1.91 -1.44
C LEU A 25 3.62 1.09 -1.39
N GLU A 26 4.48 1.15 -2.41
CA GLU A 26 5.80 0.51 -2.41
C GLU A 26 6.65 1.05 -1.24
N ARG A 27 6.66 2.38 -1.05
CA ARG A 27 7.36 3.02 0.07
C ARG A 27 6.80 2.58 1.43
N TYR A 28 5.47 2.48 1.58
CA TYR A 28 4.87 2.07 2.85
C TYR A 28 5.01 0.56 3.13
N ALA A 29 4.96 -0.27 2.09
CA ALA A 29 5.18 -1.71 2.18
C ALA A 29 6.57 -2.05 2.74
N ILE A 30 7.56 -1.19 2.51
CA ILE A 30 8.91 -1.34 3.06
C ILE A 30 8.99 -0.77 4.48
N ASN A 31 8.57 0.49 4.66
CA ASN A 31 8.83 1.24 5.89
C ASN A 31 7.95 0.80 7.07
N HIS A 32 6.67 0.49 6.83
CA HIS A 32 5.75 0.18 7.91
C HIS A 32 6.08 -1.17 8.57
N PRO A 33 6.29 -2.28 7.84
CA PRO A 33 6.74 -3.53 8.46
C PRO A 33 8.07 -3.40 9.18
N ALA A 34 9.02 -2.60 8.67
CA ALA A 34 10.29 -2.33 9.34
C ALA A 34 10.08 -1.65 10.70
N ARG A 35 9.23 -0.61 10.74
CA ARG A 35 8.88 0.09 11.99
C ARG A 35 8.14 -0.81 12.98
N LEU A 36 7.19 -1.62 12.50
CA LEU A 36 6.46 -2.55 13.35
C LEU A 36 7.36 -3.67 13.90
N ARG A 37 8.32 -4.16 13.10
CA ARG A 37 9.35 -5.11 13.57
C ARG A 37 10.27 -4.49 14.62
N ALA A 38 10.56 -3.19 14.52
CA ALA A 38 11.31 -2.49 15.57
C ALA A 38 10.52 -2.42 16.87
N VAL A 39 9.23 -2.09 16.80
CA VAL A 39 8.34 -2.13 17.98
C VAL A 39 8.25 -3.55 18.55
N LEU A 40 8.16 -4.58 17.71
CA LEU A 40 8.13 -5.98 18.15
C LEU A 40 9.36 -6.39 18.95
N ARG A 41 10.54 -5.86 18.63
CA ARG A 41 11.76 -6.13 19.41
C ARG A 41 11.68 -5.54 20.82
N ALA A 42 11.10 -4.35 20.97
CA ALA A 42 10.96 -3.65 22.24
C ALA A 42 9.70 -4.05 23.04
N ALA A 43 8.76 -4.77 22.42
CA ALA A 43 7.48 -5.11 23.04
C ALA A 43 7.64 -6.18 24.15
N PRO A 44 6.79 -6.15 25.20
CA PRO A 44 6.71 -7.23 26.19
C PRO A 44 6.38 -8.59 25.55
N GLU A 45 6.93 -9.68 26.07
CA GLU A 45 6.71 -11.03 25.53
C GLU A 45 5.23 -11.41 25.42
N SER A 46 4.40 -10.98 26.37
CA SER A 46 2.96 -11.23 26.39
C SER A 46 2.21 -10.68 25.16
N VAL A 47 2.70 -9.60 24.54
CA VAL A 47 2.04 -8.94 23.39
C VAL A 47 2.70 -9.25 22.05
N LYS A 48 3.92 -9.82 22.04
CA LYS A 48 4.63 -10.17 20.80
C LYS A 48 3.81 -11.08 19.86
N PRO A 49 3.05 -12.10 20.33
CA PRO A 49 2.23 -12.92 19.45
C PRO A 49 1.17 -12.12 18.69
N ALA A 50 0.46 -11.22 19.38
CA ALA A 50 -0.55 -10.36 18.75
C ALA A 50 0.09 -9.41 17.74
N LEU A 51 1.23 -8.81 18.09
CA LEU A 51 1.93 -7.87 17.22
C LEU A 51 2.52 -8.55 15.96
N ARG A 52 2.99 -9.80 16.08
CA ARG A 52 3.39 -10.62 14.91
C ARG A 52 2.23 -10.82 13.93
N ARG A 53 1.03 -11.09 14.43
CA ARG A 53 -0.18 -11.24 13.59
C ARG A 53 -0.53 -9.92 12.90
N ALA A 54 -0.48 -8.80 13.61
CA ALA A 54 -0.73 -7.49 13.02
C ALA A 54 0.26 -7.15 11.89
N ILE A 55 1.54 -7.47 12.07
CA ILE A 55 2.56 -7.30 11.02
C ILE A 55 2.23 -8.16 9.80
N ALA A 56 1.87 -9.44 9.99
CA ALA A 56 1.52 -10.33 8.89
C ALA A 56 0.31 -9.81 8.09
N VAL A 57 -0.74 -9.34 8.79
CA VAL A 57 -1.91 -8.72 8.15
C VAL A 57 -1.53 -7.47 7.36
N SER A 58 -0.67 -6.61 7.94
CA SER A 58 -0.20 -5.40 7.27
C SER A 58 0.58 -5.70 5.98
N VAL A 59 1.51 -6.66 6.02
CA VAL A 59 2.30 -7.07 4.84
C VAL A 59 1.39 -7.62 3.74
N ALA A 60 0.51 -8.56 4.08
CA ALA A 60 -0.44 -9.13 3.12
C ALA A 60 -1.44 -8.09 2.57
N GLY A 61 -1.72 -7.03 3.34
CA GLY A 61 -2.54 -5.90 2.89
C GLY A 61 -1.84 -5.08 1.81
N TYR A 62 -0.57 -4.73 2.02
CA TYR A 62 0.22 -3.99 1.04
C TYR A 62 0.48 -4.78 -0.24
N GLU A 63 0.78 -6.08 -0.14
CA GLU A 63 0.94 -6.96 -1.30
C GLU A 63 -0.33 -7.00 -2.16
N ARG A 64 -1.50 -7.15 -1.52
CA ARG A 64 -2.80 -7.11 -2.22
C ARG A 64 -3.07 -5.76 -2.86
N ALA A 65 -2.77 -4.66 -2.17
CA ALA A 65 -2.96 -3.32 -2.70
C ALA A 65 -2.06 -3.05 -3.92
N LEU A 66 -0.80 -3.47 -3.88
CA LEU A 66 0.13 -3.33 -5.00
C LEU A 66 -0.32 -4.16 -6.20
N LYS A 67 -0.74 -5.42 -6.00
CA LYS A 67 -1.26 -6.29 -7.06
C LYS A 67 -2.53 -5.72 -7.73
N ALA A 68 -3.34 -4.96 -7.00
CA ALA A 68 -4.52 -4.30 -7.57
C ALA A 68 -4.16 -3.05 -8.40
N LEU A 69 -2.92 -2.55 -8.27
CA LEU A 69 -2.39 -1.39 -8.98
C LEU A 69 -1.47 -1.75 -10.16
N ASP A 70 -0.97 -2.99 -10.21
CA ASP A 70 -0.49 -3.62 -11.45
C ASP A 70 -1.61 -3.68 -12.52
#